data_AF-A0A3A9F0K0-F1
#
_entry.id   AF-A0A3A9F0K0-F1
#
_cell.length_a   1.000
_cell.length_b   1.000
_cell.length_c   1.000
_cell.angle_alpha   90.00
_cell.angle_beta   90.00
_cell.angle_gamma   90.00
#
_symmetry.space_group_name_H-M   'P 1'
#
loop_
_entity.id
_entity.type
_entity.pdbx_description
1 polymer ?
#
loop_
_entity_poly.entity_id
_entity_poly.type
_entity_poly.pdbx_seq_one_letter_code
_entity_poly.pdbx_strand_id
1 'polypeptide(L)'
;MAIRFFFERDGQVILLPVNPEQLQIKGQGNNELLHIVKLGDISILKEPKLQEIQIKCFFPAKVHRYYPYVLTPDHFQAPPFYIDFFENIREARIPCRFIVSDTVVNKMVSIESFHYTYEAGDEDVTYELNLKEYRRGGGQSGKIGSPFRTKEKKKTYTKYATSDAKILDAKKGKDGQKDSKKQARPTTSRTGDGSFQNRTKEFTVGNEVIV
;
A
#
# COMPACT_ATOMS: atom_id res chain seq x y z
N MET A 1 16.09 32.82 2.36
CA MET A 1 14.91 31.98 2.65
C MET A 1 15.39 30.78 3.43
N ALA A 2 14.79 30.49 4.59
CA ALA A 2 15.21 29.38 5.45
C ALA A 2 14.10 28.35 5.51
N ILE A 3 14.34 27.18 4.93
CA ILE A 3 13.42 26.05 4.99
C ILE A 3 13.38 25.55 6.45
N ARG A 4 12.21 25.12 6.92
CA ARG A 4 11.98 24.57 8.26
C ARG A 4 11.17 23.30 8.16
N PHE A 5 11.45 22.35 9.04
CA PHE A 5 10.84 21.02 9.01
C PHE A 5 9.97 20.83 10.23
N PHE A 6 8.67 20.62 10.02
CA PHE A 6 7.69 20.44 11.07
C PHE A 6 7.10 19.04 11.03
N PHE A 7 6.86 18.49 12.22
CA PHE A 7 6.05 17.30 12.42
C PHE A 7 4.86 17.65 13.29
N GLU A 8 3.68 17.24 12.86
CA GLU A 8 2.43 17.46 13.57
C GLU A 8 1.80 16.10 13.91
N ARG A 9 1.39 15.95 15.17
CA ARG A 9 0.65 14.80 15.68
C ARG A 9 -0.32 15.24 16.77
N ASP A 10 -1.60 14.88 16.64
CA ASP A 10 -2.63 15.11 17.67
C ASP A 10 -2.68 16.55 18.21
N GLY A 11 -2.45 17.55 17.33
CA GLY A 11 -2.41 18.97 17.68
C GLY A 11 -1.07 19.46 18.26
N GLN A 12 -0.13 18.55 18.55
CA GLN A 12 1.25 18.89 18.90
C GLN A 12 2.06 19.10 17.62
N VAL A 13 2.63 20.30 17.46
CA VAL A 13 3.55 20.63 16.36
C VAL A 13 4.96 20.76 16.92
N ILE A 14 5.89 19.99 16.38
CA ILE A 14 7.31 20.09 16.67
C ILE A 14 8.06 20.64 15.45
N LEU A 15 9.04 21.50 15.70
CA LEU A 15 10.01 21.97 14.71
C LEU A 15 11.31 21.21 14.95
N LEU A 16 11.92 20.68 13.88
CA LEU A 16 13.27 20.13 13.97
C LEU A 16 14.25 21.25 14.38
N PRO A 17 15.12 20.99 15.36
CA PRO A 17 16.02 22.01 15.90
C PRO A 17 17.09 22.42 14.89
N VAL A 18 17.51 21.49 14.04
CA VAL A 18 18.52 21.70 12.99
C VAL A 18 17.95 21.23 11.66
N ASN A 19 18.25 21.96 10.60
CA ASN A 19 17.89 21.55 9.25
C ASN A 19 18.81 20.41 8.78
N PRO A 20 18.26 19.31 8.24
CA PRO A 20 19.07 18.29 7.58
C PRO A 20 19.81 18.88 6.38
N GLU A 21 21.02 18.38 6.12
CA GLU A 21 21.81 18.79 4.95
C GLU A 21 21.10 18.44 3.63
N GLN A 22 20.39 17.31 3.62
CA GLN A 22 19.66 16.84 2.46
C GLN A 22 18.33 16.20 2.88
N LEU A 23 17.27 16.58 2.17
CA LEU A 23 15.99 15.88 2.20
C LEU A 23 15.86 15.02 0.94
N GLN A 24 15.90 13.69 1.08
CA GLN A 24 15.70 12.79 -0.05
C GLN A 24 14.25 12.31 -0.10
N ILE A 25 13.51 12.69 -1.14
CA ILE A 25 12.15 12.19 -1.41
C ILE A 25 12.21 11.27 -2.63
N LYS A 26 11.97 9.98 -2.42
CA LYS A 26 11.98 8.93 -3.44
C LYS A 26 10.54 8.55 -3.78
N GLY A 27 10.18 8.68 -5.05
CA GLY A 27 8.89 8.20 -5.58
C GLY A 27 9.14 7.14 -6.64
N GLN A 28 8.46 6.00 -6.54
CA GLN A 28 8.56 4.93 -7.54
C GLN A 28 7.22 4.75 -8.25
N GLY A 29 7.25 4.70 -9.59
CA GLY A 29 6.08 4.27 -10.37
C GLY A 29 5.77 2.80 -10.14
N ASN A 30 4.51 2.40 -10.37
CA ASN A 30 4.09 0.99 -10.34
C ASN A 30 3.65 0.51 -11.72
N ASN A 31 4.23 1.07 -12.78
CA ASN A 31 3.82 0.79 -14.15
C ASN A 31 4.17 -0.65 -14.53
N GLU A 32 3.31 -1.29 -15.31
CA GLU A 32 3.55 -2.62 -15.87
C GLU A 32 3.92 -2.52 -17.35
N LEU A 33 4.84 -3.38 -17.81
CA LEU A 33 5.21 -3.48 -19.21
C LEU A 33 4.61 -4.75 -19.79
N LEU A 34 3.84 -4.61 -20.86
CA LEU A 34 3.22 -5.70 -21.59
C LEU A 34 3.82 -5.76 -23.00
N HIS A 35 4.49 -6.87 -23.32
CA HIS A 35 5.04 -7.09 -24.65
C HIS A 35 3.99 -7.73 -25.58
N ILE A 36 3.70 -7.10 -26.71
CA ILE A 36 2.81 -7.63 -27.74
C ILE A 36 3.62 -7.87 -29.02
N VAL A 37 3.61 -9.11 -29.50
CA VAL A 37 4.39 -9.58 -30.67
C VAL A 37 4.29 -8.67 -31.90
N LYS A 38 3.14 -8.04 -32.14
CA LYS A 38 2.90 -7.17 -33.32
C LYS A 38 3.02 -5.68 -33.04
N LEU A 39 2.98 -5.26 -31.78
CA LEU A 39 2.88 -3.85 -31.39
C LEU A 39 4.07 -3.38 -30.54
N GLY A 40 4.96 -4.28 -30.15
CA GLY A 40 6.09 -3.98 -29.26
C GLY A 40 5.68 -3.90 -27.80
N ASP A 41 6.47 -3.16 -27.01
CA ASP A 41 6.25 -2.96 -25.59
C ASP A 41 5.22 -1.86 -25.33
N ILE A 42 4.22 -2.16 -24.52
CA ILE A 42 3.19 -1.22 -24.07
C ILE A 42 3.32 -1.03 -22.55
N SER A 43 3.38 0.22 -22.09
CA SER A 43 3.38 0.54 -20.66
C SER A 43 1.98 0.80 -20.14
N ILE A 44 1.52 -0.02 -19.20
CA ILE A 44 0.28 0.15 -18.44
C ILE A 44 0.61 0.99 -17.21
N LEU A 45 0.10 2.22 -17.18
CA LEU A 45 0.29 3.14 -16.06
C LEU A 45 -0.60 2.73 -14.88
N LYS A 46 0.01 2.54 -13.72
CA LYS A 46 -0.70 2.29 -12.45
C LYS A 46 -0.45 3.44 -11.48
N GLU A 47 -1.19 3.43 -10.38
CA GLU A 47 -0.92 4.36 -9.29
C GLU A 47 0.53 4.22 -8.80
N PRO A 48 1.22 5.33 -8.55
CA PRO A 48 2.58 5.30 -8.04
C PRO A 48 2.60 4.66 -6.66
N LYS A 49 3.72 4.01 -6.34
CA LYS A 49 3.98 3.49 -5.00
C LYS A 49 4.05 4.65 -4.00
N LEU A 50 3.90 4.31 -2.73
CA LEU A 50 4.04 5.26 -1.63
C LEU A 50 5.45 5.87 -1.67
N GLN A 51 5.53 7.18 -1.51
CA GLN A 51 6.81 7.87 -1.48
C GLN A 51 7.59 7.52 -0.20
N GLU A 52 8.90 7.48 -0.31
CA GLU A 52 9.82 7.29 0.81
C GLU A 52 10.59 8.58 1.03
N ILE A 53 10.73 8.99 2.28
CA ILE A 53 11.43 10.22 2.66
C ILE A 53 12.52 9.84 3.66
N GLN A 54 13.76 10.22 3.37
CA GLN A 54 14.90 9.93 4.23
C GLN A 54 15.50 11.24 4.74
N ILE A 55 15.68 11.31 6.05
CA ILE A 55 16.22 12.48 6.76
C ILE A 55 17.40 12.00 7.60
N LYS A 56 18.55 12.67 7.45
CA LYS A 56 19.72 12.47 8.31
C LYS A 56 20.12 13.83 8.89
N CYS A 57 20.25 13.89 10.21
CA CYS A 57 20.62 15.12 10.91
C CYS A 57 21.08 14.77 12.34
N PHE A 58 21.18 15.77 13.19
CA PHE A 58 21.51 15.62 14.60
C PHE A 58 20.59 16.48 15.48
N PHE A 59 20.37 16.04 16.71
CA PHE A 59 19.71 16.81 17.75
C PHE A 59 20.77 17.47 18.64
N PRO A 60 20.78 18.81 18.75
CA PRO A 60 21.75 19.50 19.57
C PRO A 60 21.44 19.30 21.05
N ALA A 61 22.45 19.00 21.86
CA ALA A 61 22.31 18.85 23.31
C ALA A 61 22.38 20.17 24.08
N LYS A 62 23.02 21.17 23.49
CA LYS A 62 23.13 22.51 24.06
C LYS A 62 22.72 23.56 23.03
N VAL A 63 21.96 24.54 23.49
CA VAL A 63 21.73 25.78 22.74
C VAL A 63 22.48 26.92 23.41
N HIS A 64 23.44 27.46 22.68
CA HIS A 64 24.02 28.75 22.97
C HIS A 64 23.38 29.78 22.04
N ARG A 65 23.21 31.01 22.51
CA ARG A 65 22.74 32.16 21.72
C ARG A 65 23.58 32.42 20.44
N TYR A 66 24.76 31.79 20.34
CA TYR A 66 25.68 31.92 19.21
C TYR A 66 25.65 30.73 18.24
N TYR A 67 24.70 29.81 18.36
CA TYR A 67 24.51 28.73 17.37
C TYR A 67 23.41 29.10 16.37
N PRO A 68 23.73 29.80 15.27
CA PRO A 68 22.73 30.27 14.30
C PRO A 68 22.06 29.13 13.53
N TYR A 69 22.62 27.92 13.60
CA TYR A 69 22.06 26.73 12.95
C TYR A 69 20.91 26.11 13.73
N VAL A 70 20.72 26.48 15.02
CA VAL A 70 19.59 25.99 15.81
C VAL A 70 18.39 26.90 15.61
N LEU A 71 17.32 26.34 15.07
CA LEU A 71 16.10 27.05 14.66
C LEU A 71 15.08 27.23 15.79
N THR A 72 15.32 26.61 16.94
CA THR A 72 14.47 26.65 18.13
C THR A 72 15.14 27.36 19.32
N PRO A 73 15.74 28.56 19.17
CA PRO A 73 16.50 29.18 20.27
C PRO A 73 15.63 29.54 21.48
N ASP A 74 14.38 29.96 21.25
CA ASP A 74 13.45 30.37 22.32
C ASP A 74 12.68 29.20 22.96
N HIS A 75 12.68 28.04 22.29
CA HIS A 75 11.97 26.82 22.71
C HIS A 75 12.86 25.60 22.57
N PHE A 76 14.09 25.70 23.07
CA PHE A 76 15.04 24.60 22.99
C PHE A 76 14.53 23.38 23.76
N GLN A 77 14.63 22.22 23.12
CA GLN A 77 14.33 20.92 23.71
C GLN A 77 15.57 20.04 23.56
N ALA A 78 15.90 19.31 24.61
CA ALA A 78 17.04 18.40 24.60
C ALA A 78 16.76 17.18 23.70
N PRO A 79 17.80 16.47 23.22
CA PRO A 79 17.65 15.30 22.35
C PRO A 79 16.63 14.24 22.81
N PRO A 80 16.53 13.90 24.11
CA PRO A 80 15.54 12.93 24.59
C PRO A 80 14.10 13.28 24.22
N PHE A 81 13.73 14.56 24.22
CA PHE A 81 12.38 15.01 23.85
C PHE A 81 12.01 14.60 22.42
N TYR A 82 12.94 14.78 21.47
CA TYR A 82 12.71 14.42 20.07
C TYR A 82 12.72 12.92 19.86
N ILE A 83 13.63 12.20 20.53
CA ILE A 83 13.70 10.74 20.51
C ILE A 83 12.36 10.16 20.99
N ASP A 84 11.91 10.59 22.17
CA ASP A 84 10.64 10.14 22.74
C ASP A 84 9.47 10.47 21.82
N PHE A 85 9.44 11.64 21.19
CA PHE A 85 8.38 12.00 20.25
C PHE A 85 8.30 11.01 19.07
N PHE A 86 9.42 10.69 18.42
CA PHE A 86 9.43 9.78 17.27
C PHE A 86 9.21 8.32 17.67
N GLU A 87 9.76 7.87 18.80
CA GLU A 87 9.51 6.52 19.30
C GLU A 87 8.05 6.35 19.71
N ASN A 88 7.44 7.32 20.39
CA ASN A 88 6.01 7.28 20.73
C ASN A 88 5.12 7.15 19.47
N ILE A 89 5.44 7.85 18.39
CA ILE A 89 4.70 7.71 17.11
C ILE A 89 4.81 6.28 16.57
N ARG A 90 6.03 5.73 16.59
CA ARG A 90 6.33 4.41 16.07
C ARG A 90 5.67 3.30 16.91
N GLU A 91 5.73 3.41 18.23
CA GLU A 91 5.09 2.49 19.17
C GLU A 91 3.57 2.53 19.08
N ALA A 92 2.99 3.73 18.97
CA ALA A 92 1.55 3.91 18.80
C ALA A 92 1.05 3.45 17.41
N ARG A 93 1.94 3.32 16.42
CA ARG A 93 1.64 2.95 15.02
C ARG A 93 0.66 3.91 14.34
N ILE A 94 0.81 5.19 14.63
CA ILE A 94 -0.07 6.27 14.14
C ILE A 94 0.69 7.07 13.08
N PRO A 95 0.05 7.49 11.98
CA PRO A 95 0.67 8.41 11.03
C PRO A 95 0.81 9.82 11.61
N CYS A 96 1.89 10.51 11.29
CA CYS A 96 2.10 11.92 11.60
C CYS A 96 2.12 12.75 10.31
N ARG A 97 1.95 14.06 10.44
CA ARG A 97 1.98 14.98 9.31
C ARG A 97 3.34 15.66 9.22
N PHE A 98 3.99 15.52 8.08
CA PHE A 98 5.29 16.10 7.78
C PHE A 98 5.13 17.30 6.84
N ILE A 99 5.65 18.44 7.27
CA ILE A 99 5.51 19.72 6.56
C ILE A 99 6.89 20.36 6.43
N VAL A 100 7.22 20.84 5.23
CA VAL A 100 8.45 21.57 4.97
C VAL A 100 8.09 22.98 4.50
N SER A 101 8.48 23.99 5.28
CA SER A 101 8.13 25.38 4.97
C SER A 101 8.70 25.83 3.64
N ASP A 102 8.01 26.77 2.99
CA ASP A 102 8.38 27.33 1.69
C ASP A 102 8.52 26.29 0.57
N THR A 103 7.94 25.09 0.76
CA THR A 103 7.86 24.03 -0.25
C THR A 103 6.45 23.47 -0.33
N VAL A 104 6.18 22.65 -1.36
CA VAL A 104 4.91 21.94 -1.54
C VAL A 104 4.80 20.65 -0.71
N VAL A 105 5.81 20.35 0.12
CA VAL A 105 5.84 19.10 0.89
C VAL A 105 4.96 19.25 2.13
N ASN A 106 3.77 18.66 2.04
CA ASN A 106 2.83 18.52 3.14
C ASN A 106 2.13 17.17 2.99
N LYS A 107 2.57 16.17 3.76
CA LYS A 107 2.15 14.77 3.58
C LYS A 107 1.91 14.09 4.91
N MET A 108 0.92 13.21 4.95
CA MET A 108 0.80 12.21 6.01
C MET A 108 1.84 11.13 5.78
N VAL A 109 2.58 10.77 6.83
CA VAL A 109 3.68 9.82 6.78
C VAL A 109 3.63 8.86 7.98
N SER A 110 4.12 7.64 7.79
CA SER A 110 4.48 6.70 8.84
C SER A 110 6.00 6.70 9.04
N ILE A 111 6.43 6.38 10.26
CA ILE A 111 7.84 6.15 10.57
C ILE A 111 8.15 4.67 10.30
N GLU A 112 8.99 4.39 9.32
CA GLU A 112 9.41 3.02 8.99
C GLU A 112 10.62 2.60 9.84
N SER A 113 11.59 3.50 9.97
CA SER A 113 12.75 3.29 10.83
C SER A 113 13.22 4.59 11.44
N PHE A 114 13.60 4.53 12.71
CA PHE A 114 14.26 5.62 13.41
C PHE A 114 15.49 5.02 14.10
N HIS A 115 16.65 5.58 13.76
CA HIS A 115 17.94 5.18 14.31
C HIS A 115 18.62 6.42 14.86
N TYR A 116 19.17 6.32 16.06
CA TYR A 116 19.92 7.40 16.69
C TYR A 116 21.17 6.83 17.37
N THR A 117 22.23 7.63 17.41
CA THR A 117 23.55 7.21 17.91
C THR A 117 24.13 8.28 18.82
N TYR A 118 24.71 7.84 19.94
CA TYR A 118 25.49 8.69 20.84
C TYR A 118 26.96 8.44 20.57
N GLU A 119 27.71 9.49 20.24
CA GLU A 119 29.14 9.41 20.00
C GLU A 119 29.91 9.89 21.25
N ALA A 120 30.97 9.19 21.62
CA ALA A 120 31.75 9.57 22.80
C ALA A 120 32.51 10.87 22.53
N GLY A 121 32.24 11.90 23.34
CA GLY A 121 32.87 13.22 23.19
C GLY A 121 32.04 14.22 22.39
N ASP A 122 30.95 13.77 21.78
CA ASP A 122 29.88 14.64 21.30
C ASP A 122 28.68 14.51 22.25
N GLU A 123 28.09 15.64 22.61
CA GLU A 123 26.85 15.62 23.39
C GLU A 123 25.63 15.56 22.46
N ASP A 124 25.79 15.97 21.21
CA ASP A 124 24.75 15.94 20.19
C ASP A 124 24.43 14.50 19.77
N VAL A 125 23.18 14.29 19.33
CA VAL A 125 22.70 12.96 18.95
C VAL A 125 22.42 12.91 17.46
N THR A 126 23.24 12.17 16.72
CA THR A 126 23.02 11.92 15.29
C THR A 126 21.86 10.96 15.12
N TYR A 127 20.99 11.22 14.13
CA TYR A 127 19.85 10.37 13.82
C TYR A 127 19.60 10.23 12.31
N GLU A 128 19.01 9.08 11.97
CA GLU A 128 18.49 8.74 10.64
C GLU A 128 17.03 8.33 10.77
N LEU A 129 16.17 9.06 10.07
CA LEU A 129 14.72 8.89 10.08
C LEU A 129 14.24 8.55 8.67
N ASN A 130 13.69 7.36 8.50
CA ASN A 130 13.05 6.92 7.26
C ASN A 130 11.54 6.92 7.44
N LEU A 131 10.89 7.73 6.62
CA LEU A 131 9.46 7.93 6.59
C LEU A 131 8.88 7.37 5.30
N LYS A 132 7.63 6.97 5.35
CA LYS A 132 6.89 6.51 4.17
C LYS A 132 5.55 7.22 4.10
N GLU A 133 5.13 7.58 2.91
CA GLU A 133 3.85 8.21 2.68
C GLU A 133 2.73 7.31 3.20
N TYR A 134 1.89 7.86 4.08
CA TYR A 134 0.73 7.17 4.60
C TYR A 134 -0.51 7.59 3.82
N ARG A 135 -1.15 6.64 3.15
CA ARG A 135 -2.48 6.82 2.57
C ARG A 135 -3.47 6.01 3.39
N ARG A 136 -4.49 6.69 3.95
CA ARG A 136 -5.56 6.00 4.69
C ARG A 136 -6.26 5.06 3.73
N GLY A 137 -6.39 3.79 4.13
CA GLY A 137 -7.17 2.78 3.40
C GLY A 137 -8.67 3.09 3.47
N GLY A 138 -9.11 4.12 2.75
CA GLY A 138 -10.53 4.36 2.49
C GLY A 138 -10.96 3.37 1.41
N GLY A 139 -11.64 2.30 1.84
CA GLY A 139 -12.15 1.27 0.95
C GLY A 139 -13.15 1.82 -0.06
N GLN A 140 -12.67 2.30 -1.20
CA GLN A 140 -13.37 2.08 -2.44
C GLN A 140 -13.02 0.66 -2.85
N SER A 141 -13.79 -0.31 -2.34
CA SER A 141 -13.92 -1.63 -2.95
C SER A 141 -14.62 -1.47 -4.30
N GLY A 142 -13.98 -0.74 -5.22
CA GLY A 142 -14.23 -0.92 -6.63
C GLY A 142 -13.93 -2.37 -6.88
N LYS A 143 -14.98 -3.15 -7.16
CA LYS A 143 -14.85 -4.55 -7.58
C LYS A 143 -13.83 -4.55 -8.71
N ILE A 144 -12.59 -4.93 -8.41
CA ILE A 144 -11.61 -5.27 -9.43
C ILE A 144 -12.23 -6.52 -10.03
N GLY A 145 -12.94 -6.34 -11.15
CA GLY A 145 -13.39 -7.43 -11.97
C GLY A 145 -12.18 -8.33 -12.16
N SER A 146 -12.31 -9.59 -11.76
CA SER A 146 -11.28 -10.63 -11.94
C SER A 146 -10.59 -10.43 -13.29
N PRO A 147 -9.25 -10.60 -13.39
CA PRO A 147 -8.58 -10.50 -14.67
C PRO A 147 -9.32 -11.40 -15.66
N PHE A 148 -9.65 -10.81 -16.82
CA PHE A 148 -10.41 -11.47 -17.87
C PHE A 148 -9.72 -12.80 -18.19
N ARG A 149 -10.25 -13.91 -17.65
CA ARG A 149 -9.75 -15.25 -17.91
C ARG A 149 -10.22 -15.60 -19.31
N THR A 150 -9.41 -15.30 -20.31
CA THR A 150 -9.61 -15.84 -21.65
C THR A 150 -9.53 -17.35 -21.51
N LYS A 151 -10.70 -18.01 -21.53
CA LYS A 151 -10.78 -19.47 -21.66
C LYS A 151 -10.08 -19.80 -22.98
N GLU A 152 -8.91 -20.41 -22.92
CA GLU A 152 -8.34 -21.12 -24.05
C GLU A 152 -9.35 -22.17 -24.49
N LYS A 153 -10.10 -21.86 -25.57
CA LYS A 153 -10.87 -22.87 -26.28
C LYS A 153 -9.86 -23.79 -26.93
N LYS A 154 -9.75 -25.03 -26.43
CA LYS A 154 -9.11 -26.12 -27.18
C LYS A 154 -9.74 -26.15 -28.57
N LYS A 155 -8.97 -25.81 -29.61
CA LYS A 155 -9.36 -26.03 -31.00
C LYS A 155 -9.29 -27.53 -31.25
N THR A 156 -10.44 -28.19 -31.19
CA THR A 156 -10.62 -29.50 -31.83
C THR A 156 -10.60 -29.26 -33.33
N TYR A 157 -9.57 -29.74 -34.02
CA TYR A 157 -9.55 -29.75 -35.48
C TYR A 157 -10.49 -30.84 -35.96
N THR A 158 -11.65 -30.44 -36.51
CA THR A 158 -12.51 -31.31 -37.30
C THR A 158 -12.09 -31.22 -38.77
N LYS A 159 -12.11 -32.38 -39.41
CA LYS A 159 -11.44 -32.78 -40.66
C LYS A 159 -11.97 -32.04 -41.89
N TYR A 160 -11.09 -31.67 -42.81
CA TYR A 160 -11.44 -31.51 -44.22
C TYR A 160 -10.86 -32.69 -45.00
N ALA A 161 -11.76 -33.42 -45.64
CA ALA A 161 -11.45 -34.37 -46.69
C ALA A 161 -11.07 -33.58 -47.94
N THR A 162 -9.93 -33.91 -48.55
CA THR A 162 -9.71 -33.70 -49.97
C THR A 162 -9.08 -34.97 -50.53
N SER A 163 -9.66 -35.38 -51.64
CA SER A 163 -9.29 -36.49 -52.50
C SER A 163 -7.85 -36.41 -52.98
N ASP A 164 -7.18 -37.57 -53.02
CA ASP A 164 -6.61 -38.17 -54.23
C ASP A 164 -5.29 -38.93 -53.97
N ALA A 165 -5.22 -40.08 -54.65
CA ALA A 165 -4.07 -40.93 -54.98
C ALA A 165 -3.47 -41.87 -53.90
N LYS A 166 -3.81 -43.16 -54.08
CA LYS A 166 -3.03 -44.42 -53.99
C LYS A 166 -1.73 -44.39 -53.14
N ILE A 167 -1.45 -45.40 -52.30
CA ILE A 167 -0.77 -46.66 -52.68
C ILE A 167 -0.66 -47.59 -51.42
N LEU A 168 -1.02 -48.89 -51.59
CA LEU A 168 -0.64 -50.12 -50.82
C LEU A 168 -1.16 -50.26 -49.36
N ASP A 169 -1.60 -51.39 -48.80
CA ASP A 169 -1.73 -52.79 -49.21
C ASP A 169 -2.70 -53.52 -48.24
N ALA A 170 -3.21 -54.67 -48.67
CA ALA A 170 -4.25 -55.47 -48.04
C ALA A 170 -3.95 -56.02 -46.63
N LYS A 171 -5.00 -56.14 -45.78
CA LYS A 171 -5.33 -57.36 -45.00
C LYS A 171 -6.63 -57.24 -44.16
N LYS A 172 -7.70 -57.83 -44.71
CA LYS A 172 -8.71 -58.76 -44.15
C LYS A 172 -8.88 -58.89 -42.61
N GLY A 173 -10.13 -58.78 -42.14
CA GLY A 173 -10.69 -59.39 -40.90
C GLY A 173 -11.55 -58.42 -40.08
N LYS A 174 -12.88 -58.37 -40.23
CA LYS A 174 -13.97 -59.23 -39.67
C LYS A 174 -14.42 -58.87 -38.25
N ASP A 175 -15.75 -58.66 -38.15
CA ASP A 175 -16.69 -58.87 -37.03
C ASP A 175 -16.51 -57.96 -35.78
N GLY A 176 -17.52 -57.42 -35.08
CA GLY A 176 -18.98 -57.49 -34.99
C GLY A 176 -19.35 -56.50 -33.85
N GLN A 177 -20.36 -55.64 -34.00
CA GLN A 177 -21.76 -55.83 -33.62
C GLN A 177 -22.11 -55.56 -32.12
N LYS A 178 -23.14 -54.68 -31.95
CA LYS A 178 -24.19 -54.60 -30.88
C LYS A 178 -23.87 -53.85 -29.57
N ASP A 179 -24.58 -52.74 -29.30
CA ASP A 179 -25.89 -52.62 -28.59
C ASP A 179 -25.69 -52.67 -27.06
N SER A 180 -26.31 -51.89 -26.15
CA SER A 180 -27.51 -51.06 -26.15
C SER A 180 -27.70 -50.42 -24.75
N LYS A 181 -28.54 -49.34 -24.67
CA LYS A 181 -29.58 -49.04 -23.62
C LYS A 181 -29.15 -48.95 -22.13
N LYS A 182 -29.66 -48.06 -21.25
CA LYS A 182 -31.06 -47.66 -20.97
C LYS A 182 -31.12 -46.67 -19.75
N GLN A 183 -32.06 -45.71 -19.78
CA GLN A 183 -33.06 -45.26 -18.75
C GLN A 183 -32.66 -45.08 -17.25
N ALA A 184 -33.28 -44.28 -16.37
CA ALA A 184 -34.15 -43.08 -16.35
C ALA A 184 -34.44 -42.72 -14.84
N ARG A 185 -34.39 -41.42 -14.45
CA ARG A 185 -35.24 -40.58 -13.52
C ARG A 185 -35.90 -41.13 -12.19
N PRO A 186 -36.50 -40.30 -11.29
CA PRO A 186 -36.03 -39.23 -10.36
C PRO A 186 -36.67 -39.35 -8.92
N THR A 187 -36.53 -38.33 -8.01
CA THR A 187 -37.52 -37.74 -7.02
C THR A 187 -36.84 -37.16 -5.75
N THR A 188 -36.87 -35.83 -5.47
CA THR A 188 -37.69 -35.03 -4.48
C THR A 188 -37.56 -35.45 -3.00
N SER A 189 -37.54 -34.64 -1.91
CA SER A 189 -37.82 -33.21 -1.56
C SER A 189 -37.69 -33.03 -0.02
N ARG A 190 -37.66 -31.76 0.47
CA ARG A 190 -38.01 -31.17 1.82
C ARG A 190 -36.86 -30.34 2.41
N THR A 191 -36.94 -29.00 2.61
CA THR A 191 -37.80 -28.10 3.42
C THR A 191 -37.49 -28.11 4.91
N GLY A 192 -37.09 -26.95 5.46
CA GLY A 192 -36.99 -26.65 6.89
C GLY A 192 -36.63 -25.19 7.15
N ASP A 193 -37.60 -24.43 7.67
CA ASP A 193 -37.60 -23.02 8.09
C ASP A 193 -36.78 -22.72 9.35
N GLY A 194 -36.45 -21.44 9.57
CA GLY A 194 -35.97 -20.95 10.89
C GLY A 194 -35.59 -19.46 10.92
N SER A 195 -36.55 -18.59 11.24
CA SER A 195 -36.43 -17.15 11.48
C SER A 195 -35.97 -16.80 12.92
N PHE A 196 -35.07 -15.83 13.11
CA PHE A 196 -34.86 -15.16 14.41
C PHE A 196 -34.57 -13.65 14.29
N GLN A 197 -35.62 -12.88 14.62
CA GLN A 197 -35.74 -11.62 15.37
C GLN A 197 -34.65 -10.53 15.32
N ASN A 198 -35.05 -9.38 14.75
CA ASN A 198 -34.52 -8.04 15.04
C ASN A 198 -34.85 -7.61 16.48
N ARG A 199 -33.90 -6.95 17.15
CA ARG A 199 -34.17 -6.23 18.40
C ARG A 199 -33.43 -4.89 18.43
N THR A 200 -34.22 -3.83 18.32
CA THR A 200 -33.90 -2.42 18.54
C THR A 200 -33.46 -2.18 19.98
N LYS A 201 -32.45 -1.33 20.21
CA LYS A 201 -32.28 -0.58 21.45
C LYS A 201 -31.86 0.85 21.12
N GLU A 202 -32.79 1.76 21.35
CA GLU A 202 -32.57 3.20 21.46
C GLU A 202 -31.84 3.49 22.78
N PHE A 203 -30.92 4.45 22.77
CA PHE A 203 -30.39 5.07 23.98
C PHE A 203 -30.25 6.57 23.72
N THR A 204 -31.09 7.37 24.38
CA THR A 204 -31.06 8.83 24.41
C THR A 204 -30.86 9.26 25.86
N VAL A 205 -29.84 10.06 26.12
CA VAL A 205 -29.68 10.95 27.29
C VAL A 205 -28.93 12.16 26.74
N GLY A 206 -29.56 13.34 26.56
CA GLY A 206 -29.93 14.29 27.61
C GLY A 206 -28.78 15.30 27.76
N ASN A 207 -28.85 16.45 27.07
CA ASN A 207 -29.37 17.75 27.55
C ASN A 207 -28.28 18.60 28.25
N GLU A 208 -27.64 19.50 27.51
CA GLU A 208 -27.16 20.78 28.07
C GLU A 208 -27.36 21.90 27.04
N VAL A 209 -28.08 22.93 27.46
CA VAL A 209 -28.22 24.23 26.79
C VAL A 209 -28.11 25.29 27.91
N ILE A 210 -27.34 26.35 27.64
CA ILE A 210 -27.29 27.69 28.30
C ILE A 210 -26.58 27.71 29.66
N VAL A 211 -25.48 28.47 29.86
CA VAL A 211 -25.33 29.94 29.69
C VAL A 211 -24.06 30.34 28.93
#